data_AF-A0A2H3JVZ4-F1
#
_entry.id   AF-A0A2H3JVZ4-F1
#
_cell.length_a   1.000
_cell.length_b   1.000
_cell.length_c   1.000
_cell.angle_alpha   90.00
_cell.angle_beta   90.00
_cell.angle_gamma   90.00
#
_symmetry.space_group_name_H-M   'P 1'
#
loop_
_entity.id
_entity.type
_entity.pdbx_description
1 polymer ?
#
loop_
_entity_poly.entity_id
_entity_poly.type
_entity_poly.pdbx_seq_one_letter_code
_entity_poly.pdbx_strand_id
1 'polypeptide(L)'
;MSCAEWKREPTAYDVFFGLALPYKPPRNALAAFAWRRRVWLETTFALSMMQPWEKVLVACFVSLLLGSLVTGMYLYLPHHLSYIHGRAMYYLLGYDAGVSSAWKWSASWMTSGNVSSWAGGVINLNDDL
;
A
#
# COMPACT_ATOMS: atom_id res chain seq x y z
N MET A 1 -28.77 -19.22 27.49
CA MET A 1 -28.96 -17.96 26.74
C MET A 1 -30.18 -17.25 27.31
N SER A 2 -30.02 -16.04 27.84
CA SER A 2 -31.13 -15.23 28.39
C SER A 2 -31.93 -14.58 27.24
N CYS A 3 -33.25 -14.48 27.37
CA CYS A 3 -34.13 -13.88 26.34
C CYS A 3 -33.82 -12.42 26.00
N ALA A 4 -33.03 -11.72 26.82
CA ALA A 4 -32.59 -10.35 26.56
C ALA A 4 -31.39 -10.27 25.59
N GLU A 5 -30.64 -11.35 25.39
CA GLU A 5 -29.38 -11.35 24.64
C GLU A 5 -29.59 -11.12 23.13
N TRP A 6 -30.71 -11.59 22.55
CA TRP A 6 -30.99 -11.40 21.11
C TRP A 6 -31.19 -9.92 20.71
N LYS A 7 -31.41 -9.05 21.71
CA LYS A 7 -31.82 -7.65 21.55
C LYS A 7 -30.64 -6.71 21.80
N ARG A 8 -29.49 -7.24 22.23
CA ARG A 8 -28.26 -6.45 22.34
C ARG A 8 -27.82 -6.02 20.95
N GLU A 9 -27.62 -4.72 20.79
CA GLU A 9 -26.88 -4.20 19.66
C GLU A 9 -25.40 -4.44 19.92
N PRO A 10 -24.70 -5.16 19.03
CA PRO A 10 -23.29 -5.46 19.23
C PRO A 10 -22.49 -4.17 19.13
N THR A 11 -21.66 -3.94 20.14
CA THR A 11 -20.76 -2.80 20.17
C THR A 11 -19.72 -2.96 19.08
N ALA A 12 -19.24 -1.85 18.49
CA ALA A 12 -18.22 -1.91 17.45
C ALA A 12 -16.97 -2.70 17.91
N TYR A 13 -16.62 -2.59 19.19
CA TYR A 13 -15.53 -3.35 19.80
C TYR A 13 -15.74 -4.86 19.78
N ASP A 14 -16.97 -5.35 19.92
CA ASP A 14 -17.27 -6.78 19.83
C ASP A 14 -17.04 -7.32 18.42
N VAL A 15 -17.23 -6.47 17.41
CA VAL A 15 -17.00 -6.83 16.01
C VAL A 15 -15.50 -6.96 15.71
N PHE A 16 -14.68 -6.08 16.28
CA PHE A 16 -13.23 -6.08 16.06
C PHE A 16 -12.48 -7.06 16.95
N PHE A 17 -12.82 -7.14 18.24
CA PHE A 17 -12.06 -7.87 19.26
C PHE A 17 -12.88 -8.95 19.98
N GLY A 18 -14.21 -8.99 19.79
CA GLY A 18 -15.05 -10.00 20.44
C GLY A 18 -14.72 -11.41 19.96
N LEU A 19 -14.57 -12.35 20.89
CA LEU A 19 -14.21 -13.74 20.60
C LEU A 19 -15.34 -14.46 19.82
N ALA A 20 -16.58 -14.11 20.11
CA ALA A 20 -17.77 -14.57 19.40
C ALA A 20 -18.25 -13.49 18.41
N LEU A 21 -18.62 -13.88 17.20
CA LEU A 21 -19.20 -12.93 16.25
C LEU A 21 -20.65 -12.66 16.62
N PRO A 22 -21.07 -11.39 16.56
CA PRO A 22 -22.47 -11.09 16.60
C PRO A 22 -23.16 -11.55 15.32
N TYR A 23 -24.33 -12.18 15.48
CA TYR A 23 -25.15 -12.67 14.36
C TYR A 23 -25.77 -11.53 13.52
N LYS A 24 -25.83 -10.31 14.07
CA LYS A 24 -26.36 -9.13 13.39
C LYS A 24 -25.25 -8.16 12.97
N PRO A 25 -25.30 -7.62 11.75
CA PRO A 25 -24.37 -6.57 11.34
C PRO A 25 -24.63 -5.30 12.18
N PRO A 26 -23.57 -4.63 12.68
CA PRO A 26 -23.68 -3.38 13.41
C PRO A 26 -24.18 -2.25 12.50
N ARG A 27 -24.86 -1.25 13.07
CA ARG A 27 -25.49 -0.14 12.32
C ARG A 27 -24.47 0.79 11.63
N ASN A 28 -23.22 0.81 12.08
CA ASN A 28 -22.15 1.65 11.52
C ASN A 28 -21.58 1.03 10.23
N ALA A 29 -21.47 1.82 9.15
CA ALA A 29 -20.99 1.32 7.85
C ALA A 29 -19.58 0.70 7.90
N LEU A 30 -18.65 1.32 8.63
CA LEU A 30 -17.29 0.79 8.80
C LEU A 30 -17.28 -0.51 9.60
N ALA A 31 -18.09 -0.59 10.66
CA ALA A 31 -18.21 -1.80 11.46
C ALA A 31 -18.91 -2.92 10.67
N ALA A 32 -19.90 -2.60 9.84
CA ALA A 32 -20.55 -3.56 8.95
C ALA A 32 -19.57 -4.07 7.88
N PHE A 33 -18.68 -3.21 7.38
CA PHE A 33 -17.60 -3.62 6.49
C PHE A 33 -16.65 -4.60 7.19
N ALA A 34 -16.14 -4.22 8.36
CA ALA A 34 -15.22 -5.06 9.13
C ALA A 34 -15.86 -6.42 9.48
N TRP A 35 -17.15 -6.42 9.84
CA TRP A 35 -17.94 -7.62 10.07
C TRP A 35 -17.97 -8.52 8.82
N ARG A 36 -18.22 -7.98 7.62
CA ARG A 36 -18.21 -8.77 6.36
C ARG A 36 -16.83 -9.37 6.08
N ARG A 37 -15.76 -8.59 6.21
CA ARG A 37 -14.37 -9.08 6.03
C ARG A 37 -14.07 -10.22 7.00
N ARG A 38 -14.48 -10.06 8.26
CA ARG A 38 -14.28 -11.07 9.30
C ARG A 38 -15.08 -12.35 9.03
N VAL A 39 -16.37 -12.25 8.70
CA VAL A 39 -17.21 -13.40 8.34
C VAL A 39 -16.62 -14.15 7.15
N TRP A 40 -16.18 -13.42 6.11
CA TRP A 40 -15.57 -14.04 4.94
C TRP A 40 -14.29 -14.81 5.28
N LEU A 41 -13.38 -14.21 6.07
CA LEU A 41 -12.17 -14.89 6.55
C LEU A 41 -12.50 -16.14 7.36
N GLU A 42 -13.51 -16.09 8.22
CA GLU A 42 -13.88 -17.24 9.03
C GLU A 42 -14.47 -18.39 8.22
N THR A 43 -15.24 -18.07 7.17
CA THR A 43 -15.80 -19.08 6.25
C THR A 43 -14.76 -19.70 5.34
N THR A 44 -13.78 -18.94 4.83
CA THR A 44 -12.81 -19.45 3.85
C THR A 44 -11.68 -20.24 4.48
N PHE A 45 -11.24 -19.86 5.67
CA PHE A 45 -10.14 -20.53 6.37
C PHE A 45 -10.59 -21.60 7.37
N ALA A 46 -11.89 -21.93 7.41
CA ALA A 46 -12.48 -22.86 8.39
C ALA A 46 -12.07 -22.54 9.86
N LEU A 47 -11.81 -21.25 10.15
CA LEU A 47 -11.38 -20.76 11.46
C LEU A 47 -12.45 -20.95 12.54
N SER A 48 -13.66 -21.37 12.14
CA SER A 48 -14.74 -21.75 13.05
C SER A 48 -14.46 -23.04 13.85
N MET A 49 -13.55 -23.90 13.37
CA MET A 49 -13.22 -25.18 14.02
C MET A 49 -11.94 -25.13 14.84
N MET A 50 -11.18 -24.04 14.73
CA MET A 50 -9.86 -23.90 15.31
C MET A 50 -9.94 -23.29 16.72
N GLN A 51 -9.00 -23.64 17.60
CA GLN A 51 -9.02 -23.13 18.97
C GLN A 51 -8.85 -21.60 18.98
N PRO A 52 -9.46 -20.88 19.94
CA PRO A 52 -9.45 -19.41 19.95
C PRO A 52 -8.06 -18.80 20.00
N TRP A 53 -7.10 -19.47 20.65
CA TRP A 53 -5.71 -19.02 20.73
C TRP A 53 -4.95 -19.22 19.41
N GLU A 54 -5.19 -20.34 18.72
CA GLU A 54 -4.56 -20.67 17.44
C GLU A 54 -5.01 -19.68 16.36
N LYS A 55 -6.27 -19.25 16.41
CA LYS A 55 -6.83 -18.23 15.52
C LYS A 55 -6.08 -16.90 15.63
N VAL A 56 -5.65 -16.53 16.84
CA VAL A 56 -4.86 -15.29 17.07
C VAL A 56 -3.48 -15.41 16.40
N LEU A 57 -2.84 -16.58 16.50
CA LEU A 57 -1.55 -16.81 15.84
C LEU A 57 -1.66 -16.72 14.32
N VAL A 58 -2.64 -17.39 13.71
CA VAL A 58 -2.84 -17.34 12.25
C VAL A 58 -3.13 -15.92 11.79
N ALA A 59 -3.98 -15.17 12.50
CA ALA A 59 -4.24 -13.76 12.18
C ALA A 59 -2.96 -12.90 12.24
N CYS A 60 -2.10 -13.14 13.24
CA CYS A 60 -0.82 -12.46 13.37
C CYS A 60 0.10 -12.78 12.17
N PHE A 61 0.27 -14.06 11.82
CA PHE A 61 1.07 -14.47 10.67
C PHE A 61 0.57 -13.89 9.34
N VAL A 62 -0.74 -13.96 9.09
CA VAL A 62 -1.33 -13.37 7.87
C VAL A 62 -1.11 -11.86 7.85
N SER A 63 -1.28 -11.18 8.98
CA SER A 63 -1.05 -9.72 9.06
C SER A 63 0.41 -9.35 8.82
N LEU A 64 1.37 -10.16 9.27
CA LEU A 64 2.79 -9.99 9.00
C LEU A 64 3.11 -10.19 7.51
N LEU A 65 2.56 -11.23 6.90
CA LEU A 65 2.74 -11.50 5.47
C LEU A 65 2.14 -10.37 4.61
N LEU A 66 0.92 -9.94 4.95
CA LEU A 66 0.29 -8.80 4.26
C LEU A 66 1.08 -7.51 4.47
N GLY A 67 1.54 -7.25 5.70
CA GLY A 67 2.36 -6.08 6.02
C GLY A 67 3.67 -6.05 5.23
N SER A 68 4.34 -7.20 5.11
CA SER A 68 5.55 -7.36 4.30
C SER A 68 5.26 -7.14 2.81
N LEU A 69 4.18 -7.72 2.28
CA LEU A 69 3.74 -7.51 0.90
C LEU A 69 3.41 -6.05 0.60
N VAL A 70 2.65 -5.39 1.47
CA VAL A 70 2.27 -3.98 1.33
C VAL A 70 3.51 -3.10 1.38
N THR A 71 4.41 -3.34 2.33
CA THR A 71 5.68 -2.59 2.44
C THR A 71 6.55 -2.80 1.20
N GLY A 72 6.72 -4.04 0.76
CA GLY A 72 7.44 -4.37 -0.47
C GLY A 72 6.81 -3.72 -1.70
N MET A 73 5.48 -3.72 -1.80
CA MET A 73 4.75 -3.06 -2.87
C MET A 73 4.97 -1.55 -2.84
N TYR A 74 4.81 -0.88 -1.70
CA TYR A 74 5.05 0.56 -1.59
C TYR A 74 6.49 0.97 -1.95
N LEU A 75 7.48 0.15 -1.58
CA LEU A 75 8.89 0.48 -1.83
C LEU A 75 9.32 0.14 -3.27
N TYR A 76 8.82 -0.97 -3.83
CA TYR A 76 9.23 -1.47 -5.14
C TYR A 76 8.43 -0.89 -6.30
N LEU A 77 7.13 -0.68 -6.11
CA LEU A 77 6.20 -0.27 -7.17
C LEU A 77 6.52 1.11 -7.78
N PRO A 78 6.87 2.19 -7.05
CA PRO A 78 7.22 3.46 -7.69
C PRO A 78 8.50 3.36 -8.52
N HIS A 79 9.47 2.56 -8.08
CA HIS A 79 10.69 2.32 -8.83
C HIS A 79 10.39 1.59 -10.15
N HIS A 80 9.58 0.53 -10.09
CA HIS A 80 9.23 -0.26 -11.27
C HIS A 80 8.32 0.49 -12.26
N LEU A 81 7.42 1.36 -11.77
CA LEU A 81 6.55 2.18 -12.63
C LEU A 81 7.34 3.18 -13.46
N SER A 82 8.34 3.85 -12.86
CA SER A 82 9.17 4.81 -13.59
C SER A 82 9.97 4.17 -14.73
N TYR A 83 10.44 2.93 -14.53
CA TYR A 83 11.11 2.15 -15.56
C TYR A 83 10.19 1.79 -16.73
N ILE A 84 8.99 1.28 -16.46
CA ILE A 84 8.03 0.90 -17.52
C ILE A 84 7.54 2.14 -18.27
N HIS A 85 7.31 3.25 -17.56
CA HIS A 85 6.82 4.49 -18.13
C HIS A 85 7.76 5.07 -19.20
N GLY A 86 9.08 5.05 -18.97
CA GLY A 86 10.06 5.50 -19.98
C GLY A 86 9.99 4.67 -21.27
N ARG A 87 9.86 3.35 -21.14
CA ARG A 87 9.70 2.46 -22.30
C ARG A 87 8.35 2.64 -22.99
N ALA A 88 7.27 2.77 -22.22
CA ALA A 88 5.92 2.98 -22.76
C ALA A 88 5.84 4.26 -23.60
N MET A 89 6.46 5.37 -23.14
CA MET A 89 6.50 6.60 -23.94
C MET A 89 7.35 6.48 -25.20
N TYR A 90 8.47 5.74 -25.15
CA TYR A 90 9.26 5.48 -26.35
C TYR A 90 8.42 4.80 -27.44
N TYR A 91 7.64 3.78 -27.05
CA TYR A 91 6.78 3.06 -28.00
C TYR A 91 5.54 3.84 -28.45
N LEU A 92 4.99 4.71 -27.60
CA LEU A 92 3.77 5.48 -27.91
C LEU A 92 4.03 6.78 -28.68
N LEU A 93 5.06 7.55 -28.33
CA LEU A 93 5.32 8.88 -28.89
C LEU A 93 6.51 8.91 -29.85
N GLY A 94 7.33 7.86 -29.92
CA GLY A 94 8.52 7.81 -30.78
C GLY A 94 9.60 8.84 -30.40
N TYR A 95 9.45 9.52 -29.27
CA TYR A 95 10.38 10.51 -28.76
C TYR A 95 11.22 9.85 -27.67
N ASP A 96 12.54 9.82 -27.87
CA ASP A 96 13.52 9.51 -26.83
C ASP A 96 13.49 10.67 -25.84
N ALA A 97 12.52 10.63 -24.92
CA ALA A 97 12.57 11.47 -23.73
C ALA A 97 13.76 10.98 -22.93
N GLY A 98 14.94 11.49 -23.29
CA GLY A 98 16.21 11.18 -22.66
C GLY A 98 15.98 11.16 -21.15
N VAL A 99 16.56 10.15 -20.53
CA VAL A 99 16.49 9.72 -19.11
C VAL A 99 16.65 10.84 -18.06
N SER A 100 16.80 12.10 -18.46
CA SER A 100 17.04 13.29 -17.66
C SER A 100 15.80 13.95 -17.02
N SER A 101 14.56 13.66 -17.45
CA SER A 101 13.36 14.35 -16.94
C SER A 101 12.57 13.55 -15.90
N ALA A 102 12.51 12.22 -16.02
CA ALA A 102 11.81 11.35 -15.06
C ALA A 102 12.59 11.12 -13.75
N TRP A 103 13.89 11.40 -13.73
CA TRP A 103 14.79 11.30 -12.58
C TRP A 103 14.75 12.53 -11.66
N LYS A 104 14.25 13.69 -12.13
CA LYS A 104 14.35 14.95 -11.38
C LYS A 104 13.53 14.99 -10.08
N TRP A 105 12.39 14.32 -10.04
CA TRP A 105 11.53 14.34 -8.85
C TRP A 105 11.97 13.32 -7.79
N SER A 106 12.54 12.18 -8.20
CA SER A 106 12.97 11.11 -7.30
C SER A 106 14.41 11.27 -6.81
N ALA A 107 15.19 12.20 -7.38
CA ALA A 107 16.61 12.40 -7.10
C ALA A 107 16.99 13.73 -6.46
N SER A 108 16.02 14.47 -5.92
CA SER A 108 16.26 15.76 -5.27
C SER A 108 17.34 15.68 -4.15
N TRP A 109 17.54 14.49 -3.56
CA TRP A 109 18.59 14.21 -2.58
C TRP A 109 19.99 13.96 -3.18
N MET A 110 20.10 13.54 -4.45
CA MET A 110 21.40 13.38 -5.15
C MET A 110 21.82 14.65 -5.91
N THR A 111 20.88 15.49 -6.35
CA THR A 111 21.20 16.75 -7.06
C THR A 111 21.63 17.89 -6.14
N SER A 112 21.42 17.76 -4.82
CA SER A 112 21.79 18.79 -3.85
C SER A 112 23.27 18.74 -3.42
N GLY A 113 24.05 17.75 -3.88
CA GLY A 113 25.44 17.54 -3.46
C GLY A 113 26.53 17.85 -4.48
N ASN A 114 26.19 18.21 -5.73
CA ASN A 114 27.21 18.48 -6.76
C ASN A 114 26.83 19.68 -7.65
N VAL A 115 26.72 20.86 -7.04
CA VAL A 115 26.66 22.16 -7.72
C VAL A 115 28.04 22.80 -7.70
N SER A 116 29.06 22.10 -8.21
CA SER A 116 30.18 22.77 -8.84
C SER A 116 29.87 22.83 -10.33
N SER A 117 29.17 23.89 -10.72
CA SER A 117 28.99 24.22 -12.13
C SER A 117 30.38 24.49 -12.72
N TRP A 118 30.99 23.50 -13.35
CA TRP A 118 31.95 23.75 -14.41
C TRP A 118 31.17 24.21 -15.66
N ALA A 119 30.51 25.36 -15.51
CA ALA A 119 30.02 26.18 -16.60
C ALA A 119 31.08 27.26 -16.83
N GLY A 120 32.28 26.82 -17.21
CA GLY A 120 33.40 27.68 -17.58
C GLY A 120 33.49 27.75 -19.10
N GLY A 121 32.85 28.76 -19.68
CA GLY A 121 33.23 29.37 -20.97
C GLY A 121 33.11 28.51 -22.23
N VAL A 122 31.98 28.62 -22.93
CA VAL A 122 32.01 28.52 -24.40
C VAL A 122 32.67 29.80 -24.91
N ILE A 123 33.97 29.73 -25.21
CA ILE A 123 34.73 30.80 -25.84
C ILE A 123 34.34 30.79 -27.33
N ASN A 124 33.54 31.76 -27.76
CA ASN A 124 33.31 32.01 -29.19
C ASN A 124 34.50 32.83 -29.71
N LEU A 125 35.37 32.21 -30.50
CA LEU A 125 36.58 32.83 -31.07
C LEU A 125 36.27 33.57 -32.39
N ASN A 126 35.19 34.36 -32.47
CA ASN A 126 34.80 35.01 -33.72
C ASN A 126 34.44 36.50 -33.61
N ASP A 127 34.83 37.19 -32.53
CA ASP A 127 34.50 38.60 -32.31
C ASP A 127 35.70 39.57 -32.34
N ASP A 128 36.90 39.14 -32.75
CA ASP A 128 38.11 39.98 -32.82
C ASP A 128 38.86 39.88 -34.16
N LEU A 129 38.21 40.25 -35.29
CA LEU A 129 38.86 40.71 -36.54
C LEU A 129 37.87 41.40 -37.49
#